data_AF-A0A814Q231-F1
#
_entry.id   AF-A0A814Q231-F1
#
_cell.length_a   1.000
_cell.length_b   1.000
_cell.length_c   1.000
_cell.angle_alpha   90.00
_cell.angle_beta   90.00
_cell.angle_gamma   90.00
#
_symmetry.space_group_name_H-M   'P 1'
#
loop_
_entity.id
_entity.type
_entity.pdbx_description
1 polymer ?
#
loop_
_entity_poly.entity_id
_entity_poly.type
_entity_poly.pdbx_seq_one_letter_code
_entity_poly.pdbx_strand_id
1 'polypeptide(L)'
;MAATNNKSGNPTEDLTKEFRLFDRNNDGFIDKNELKVILQKILPKFQLPDDEIQRMISNVDTNKDGKIDYKEFMESIYPQLPAM
;
A
#
# COMPACT_ATOMS: atom_id res chain seq x y z
N MET A 1 6.15 12.48 35.39
CA MET A 1 4.91 11.73 35.07
C MET A 1 3.87 12.79 34.71
N ALA A 2 3.18 12.84 33.56
CA ALA A 2 2.97 11.87 32.50
C ALA A 2 2.74 12.58 31.14
N ALA A 3 3.12 11.86 30.08
CA ALA A 3 2.75 11.90 28.66
C ALA A 3 1.97 13.11 28.09
N THR A 4 2.66 13.93 27.29
CA THR A 4 2.07 14.67 26.17
C THR A 4 2.40 13.93 24.87
N ASN A 5 1.52 12.99 24.50
CA ASN A 5 1.67 12.14 23.32
C ASN A 5 1.33 12.93 22.05
N ASN A 6 2.21 13.87 21.66
CA ASN A 6 2.13 14.56 20.38
C ASN A 6 2.48 13.56 19.26
N LYS A 7 1.48 12.87 18.71
CA LYS A 7 1.59 12.24 17.39
C LYS A 7 1.56 13.34 16.32
N SER A 8 2.62 14.12 16.25
CA SER A 8 2.96 14.94 15.08
C SER A 8 3.55 14.00 14.02
N GLY A 9 2.79 12.99 13.60
CA GLY A 9 3.21 12.14 12.49
C GLY A 9 3.05 12.97 11.23
N ASN A 10 4.15 13.37 10.60
CA ASN A 10 4.05 13.82 9.22
C ASN A 10 3.36 12.67 8.46
N PRO A 11 2.29 12.92 7.68
CA PRO A 11 1.62 11.85 6.95
C PRO A 11 2.62 11.03 6.13
N THR A 12 3.69 11.68 5.64
CA THR A 12 4.82 11.04 4.94
C THR A 12 5.52 9.93 5.74
N GLU A 13 5.62 10.02 7.07
CA GLU A 13 6.30 9.00 7.89
C GLU A 13 5.46 7.73 8.07
N ASP A 14 4.14 7.86 8.24
CA ASP A 14 3.24 6.71 8.34
C ASP A 14 3.09 6.04 6.97
N LEU A 15 2.95 6.85 5.91
CA LEU A 15 2.95 6.41 4.51
C LEU A 15 4.22 5.63 4.13
N THR A 16 5.39 6.12 4.54
CA THR A 16 6.67 5.45 4.27
C THR A 16 6.75 4.10 4.98
N LYS A 17 6.21 3.98 6.20
CA LYS A 17 6.18 2.71 6.94
C LYS A 17 5.20 1.73 6.31
N GLU A 18 4.04 2.20 5.88
CA GLU A 18 3.06 1.38 5.18
C GLU A 18 3.64 0.92 3.84
N PHE A 19 4.22 1.82 3.03
CA PHE A 19 4.87 1.47 1.77
C PHE A 19 5.96 0.40 1.96
N ARG A 20 6.82 0.53 2.97
CA ARG A 20 7.83 -0.50 3.32
C ARG A 20 7.23 -1.82 3.79
N LEU A 21 5.98 -1.83 4.24
CA LEU A 21 5.29 -3.07 4.54
C LEU A 21 4.95 -3.82 3.25
N PHE A 22 4.59 -3.07 2.19
CA PHE A 22 4.31 -3.58 0.84
C PHE A 22 5.59 -3.93 0.07
N ASP A 23 6.50 -2.98 -0.08
CA ASP A 23 7.79 -3.11 -0.76
C ASP A 23 8.76 -3.97 0.08
N ARG A 24 8.79 -5.27 -0.22
CA ARG A 24 9.60 -6.24 0.53
C ARG A 24 11.03 -6.25 0.05
N ASN A 25 11.22 -6.10 -1.26
CA ASN A 25 12.51 -6.13 -1.90
C ASN A 25 13.27 -4.78 -1.72
N ASN A 26 12.60 -3.73 -1.23
CA ASN A 26 13.09 -2.35 -1.10
C ASN A 26 13.59 -1.77 -2.44
N ASP A 27 12.93 -2.12 -3.54
CA ASP A 27 13.22 -1.58 -4.87
C ASP A 27 12.53 -0.23 -5.12
N GLY A 28 11.67 0.21 -4.19
CA GLY A 28 10.92 1.46 -4.28
C GLY A 28 9.61 1.34 -5.07
N PHE A 29 9.22 0.12 -5.45
CA PHE A 29 8.01 -0.20 -6.17
C PHE A 29 7.27 -1.33 -5.47
N ILE A 30 5.97 -1.44 -5.71
CA ILE A 30 5.17 -2.57 -5.25
C ILE A 30 4.74 -3.36 -6.47
N ASP A 31 5.25 -4.57 -6.59
CA ASP A 31 4.82 -5.48 -7.65
C ASP A 31 3.58 -6.30 -7.25
N LYS A 32 2.99 -6.99 -8.24
CA LYS A 32 1.78 -7.80 -8.03
C LYS A 32 1.92 -8.83 -6.91
N ASN A 33 3.10 -9.44 -6.78
CA ASN A 33 3.32 -10.47 -5.79
C ASN A 33 3.41 -9.86 -4.40
N GLU A 34 4.11 -8.74 -4.27
CA GLU A 34 4.23 -7.99 -3.03
C GLU A 34 2.87 -7.49 -2.53
N LEU A 35 2.08 -6.87 -3.42
CA LEU A 35 0.72 -6.43 -3.10
C LEU A 35 -0.15 -7.61 -2.65
N LYS A 36 -0.13 -8.73 -3.37
CA LYS A 36 -0.89 -9.95 -3.02
C LYS A 36 -0.55 -10.47 -1.64
N VAL A 37 0.74 -10.57 -1.33
CA VAL A 37 1.21 -11.12 -0.07
C VAL A 37 0.80 -10.22 1.10
N ILE A 38 0.84 -8.90 0.93
CA ILE A 38 0.40 -7.99 1.99
C ILE A 38 -1.11 -7.91 2.11
N LEU A 39 -1.87 -7.90 1.00
CA LEU A 39 -3.33 -7.97 1.05
C LEU A 39 -3.80 -9.22 1.78
N GLN A 40 -3.15 -10.37 1.58
CA GLN A 40 -3.43 -11.59 2.35
C GLN A 40 -3.10 -11.46 3.84
N LYS A 41 -2.06 -10.69 4.21
CA LYS A 41 -1.69 -10.45 5.60
C LYS A 41 -2.64 -9.48 6.31
N ILE A 42 -3.07 -8.41 5.64
CA ILE A 42 -3.94 -7.38 6.21
C ILE A 42 -5.40 -7.85 6.20
N LEU A 43 -5.83 -8.50 5.12
CA LEU A 43 -7.18 -9.00 4.93
C LEU A 43 -7.19 -10.53 4.79
N PRO A 44 -6.78 -11.30 5.82
CA PRO A 44 -6.73 -12.76 5.73
C PRO A 44 -8.12 -13.40 5.51
N LYS A 45 -9.19 -12.65 5.76
CA LYS A 45 -10.57 -13.05 5.50
C LYS A 45 -11.03 -12.79 4.05
N PHE A 46 -10.32 -11.94 3.30
CA PHE A 46 -10.61 -11.64 1.91
C PHE A 46 -9.48 -12.18 1.03
N GLN A 47 -9.68 -13.40 0.50
CA GLN A 47 -8.85 -13.90 -0.59
C GLN A 47 -9.27 -13.23 -1.88
N LEU A 48 -8.46 -12.27 -2.32
CA LEU A 48 -8.62 -11.64 -3.61
C LEU A 48 -8.01 -12.54 -4.69
N PRO A 49 -8.77 -12.90 -5.74
CA PRO A 49 -8.23 -13.64 -6.87
C PRO A 49 -7.21 -12.78 -7.63
N ASP A 50 -6.30 -13.44 -8.35
CA ASP A 50 -5.23 -12.76 -9.11
C ASP A 50 -5.76 -11.73 -10.12
N ASP A 51 -6.96 -11.94 -10.66
CA ASP A 51 -7.65 -10.98 -11.53
C ASP A 51 -8.01 -9.69 -10.81
N GLU A 52 -8.47 -9.77 -9.56
CA GLU A 52 -8.88 -8.59 -8.79
C GLU A 52 -7.67 -7.79 -8.33
N ILE A 53 -6.60 -8.49 -7.93
CA ILE A 53 -5.31 -7.85 -7.62
C ILE A 53 -4.75 -7.16 -8.87
N GLN A 54 -4.86 -7.79 -10.03
CA GLN A 54 -4.42 -7.18 -11.28
C GLN A 54 -5.27 -5.97 -11.66
N ARG A 55 -6.58 -6.00 -11.41
CA ARG A 55 -7.45 -4.82 -11.57
C ARG A 55 -7.05 -3.69 -10.61
N MET A 56 -6.76 -4.00 -9.35
CA MET A 56 -6.29 -3.00 -8.38
C MET A 56 -4.99 -2.35 -8.86
N ILE A 57 -4.03 -3.15 -9.35
CA ILE A 57 -2.79 -2.62 -9.91
C ILE A 57 -3.08 -1.78 -11.13
N SER A 58 -3.80 -2.28 -12.13
CA SER A 58 -4.11 -1.52 -13.34
C SER A 58 -4.94 -0.25 -13.12
N ASN A 59 -5.68 -0.15 -12.00
CA ASN A 59 -6.39 1.07 -11.64
C ASN A 59 -5.47 2.13 -11.01
N VAL A 60 -4.38 1.71 -10.37
CA VAL A 60 -3.41 2.55 -9.65
C VAL A 60 -2.22 2.91 -10.54
N ASP A 61 -1.75 1.92 -11.31
CA ASP A 61 -0.67 1.96 -12.30
C ASP A 61 -1.06 2.88 -13.45
N THR A 62 -0.72 4.15 -13.29
CA THR A 62 -1.03 5.22 -14.25
C THR A 62 0.02 5.25 -15.35
N ASN A 63 1.27 4.92 -15.00
CA ASN A 63 2.40 4.90 -15.90
C ASN A 63 2.45 3.62 -16.78
N LYS A 64 1.68 2.59 -16.43
CA LYS A 64 1.56 1.27 -17.08
C LYS A 64 2.86 0.46 -17.07
N ASP A 65 3.66 0.59 -16.04
CA ASP A 65 4.89 -0.18 -15.86
C ASP A 65 4.65 -1.56 -15.20
N GLY A 66 3.41 -1.83 -14.78
CA GLY A 66 2.99 -3.07 -14.14
C GLY A 66 3.38 -3.16 -12.66
N LYS A 67 3.87 -2.06 -12.08
CA LYS A 67 4.20 -1.87 -10.68
C LYS A 67 3.45 -0.65 -10.14
N ILE A 68 3.53 -0.44 -8.84
CA ILE A 68 2.99 0.74 -8.19
C ILE A 68 4.15 1.48 -7.54
N ASP A 69 4.44 2.68 -8.02
CA ASP A 69 5.42 3.54 -7.37
C ASP A 69 4.84 4.27 -6.14
N TYR A 70 5.71 4.84 -5.30
CA TYR A 70 5.29 5.53 -4.08
C TYR A 70 4.26 6.65 -4.35
N LYS A 71 4.37 7.35 -5.48
CA LYS A 71 3.45 8.42 -5.84
C LYS A 71 2.09 7.86 -6.26
N GLU A 72 2.08 6.83 -7.09
CA GLU A 72 0.84 6.12 -7.49
C GLU A 72 0.11 5.52 -6.28
N PHE A 73 0.86 4.95 -5.33
CA PHE A 73 0.33 4.46 -4.06
C PHE A 73 -0.37 5.56 -3.26
N MET A 74 0.27 6.74 -3.15
CA MET A 74 -0.31 7.88 -2.44
C MET A 74 -1.57 8.44 -3.10
N GLU A 75 -1.57 8.56 -4.42
CA GLU A 75 -2.68 9.19 -5.15
C GLU A 75 -3.89 8.26 -5.31
N SER A 76 -3.70 6.93 -5.33
CA SER A 76 -4.77 5.98 -5.65
C SER A 76 -5.05 4.87 -4.62
N ILE A 77 -4.07 4.40 -3.82
CA ILE A 77 -4.33 3.33 -2.82
C ILE A 77 -5.00 3.88 -1.55
N TYR A 78 -4.62 5.07 -1.10
CA TYR A 78 -5.25 5.69 0.07
C TYR A 78 -6.74 6.05 -0.08
N PRO A 79 -7.22 6.55 -1.23
CA PRO A 79 -8.65 6.80 -1.40
C PRO A 79 -9.51 5.52 -1.52
N GLN A 80 -8.92 4.36 -1.86
CA GLN A 80 -9.68 3.10 -2.08
C GLN A 80 -9.66 2.13 -0.89
N LEU A 81 -8.79 2.33 0.10
CA LEU A 81 -8.88 1.58 1.35
C LEU A 81 -10.09 2.10 2.13
N PRO A 82 -11.08 1.27 2.46
CA PRO A 82 -12.17 1.70 3.33
C PRO A 82 -11.52 2.15 4.64
N ALA A 83 -11.70 3.42 4.98
CA ALA A 83 -11.24 3.98 6.24
C ALA A 83 -11.68 3.04 7.37
N MET A 84 -10.72 2.31 7.95
CA MET A 84 -10.96 1.47 9.12
C MET A 84 -11.11 2.34 10.37
#